data_AF-A0A926YPF5-F1
#
_entry.id   AF-A0A926YPF5-F1
#
_cell.length_a   1.000
_cell.length_b   1.000
_cell.length_c   1.000
_cell.angle_alpha   90.00
_cell.angle_beta   90.00
_cell.angle_gamma   90.00
#
_symmetry.space_group_name_H-M   'P 1'
#
loop_
_entity.id
_entity.type
_entity.pdbx_description
1 polymer ?
#
loop_
_entity_poly.entity_id
_entity_poly.type
_entity_poly.pdbx_seq_one_letter_code
_entity_poly.pdbx_strand_id
1 'polypeptide(L)'
;MEPLSFTAAAIATLVFSETFKEVGKTLGKGTLETGGKLATLLWKKRPGAAKALQAGEAAPEYKDAIVEVETLAVNDAEIQEAIAAVVQALQAQPQGQQIVNSFVQKAANVYNAPVTIEKQDINF
;
A
#
# COMPACT_ATOMS: atom_id res chain seq x y z
N MET A 1 -3.48 -1.18 17.46
CA MET A 1 -3.87 -1.24 16.04
C MET A 1 -2.73 -1.93 15.31
N GLU A 2 -3.02 -3.02 14.60
CA GLU A 2 -1.98 -3.86 13.99
C GLU A 2 -1.26 -3.11 12.85
N PRO A 3 0.07 -3.23 12.73
CA PRO A 3 0.87 -2.56 11.70
C PRO A 3 0.48 -2.98 10.27
N LEU A 4 -0.25 -4.09 10.12
CA LEU A 4 -0.75 -4.60 8.85
C LEU A 4 -1.81 -3.69 8.21
N SER A 5 -2.66 -3.02 9.01
CA SER A 5 -3.72 -2.16 8.49
C SER A 5 -3.14 -0.92 7.79
N PHE A 6 -2.21 -0.22 8.45
CA PHE A 6 -1.51 0.92 7.84
C PHE A 6 -0.72 0.53 6.59
N THR A 7 -0.13 -0.66 6.61
CA THR A 7 0.58 -1.20 5.44
C THR A 7 -0.37 -1.49 4.29
N ALA A 8 -1.56 -2.05 4.56
CA ALA A 8 -2.57 -2.29 3.54
C ALA A 8 -3.01 -1.00 2.82
N ALA A 9 -3.36 0.04 3.58
CA ALA A 9 -3.77 1.32 3.03
C ALA A 9 -2.65 2.01 2.25
N ALA A 10 -1.44 1.98 2.79
CA ALA A 10 -0.24 2.52 2.16
C ALA A 10 0.07 1.81 0.83
N ILE A 11 0.00 0.48 0.81
CA ILE A 11 0.28 -0.34 -0.37
C ILE A 11 -0.82 -0.20 -1.41
N ALA A 12 -2.09 -0.16 -1.01
CA ALA A 12 -3.19 0.09 -1.95
C ALA A 12 -3.06 1.48 -2.58
N THR A 13 -2.81 2.52 -1.77
CA THR A 13 -2.51 3.87 -2.29
C THR A 13 -1.31 3.85 -3.22
N LEU A 14 -0.23 3.18 -2.82
CA LEU A 14 0.97 3.05 -3.62
C LEU A 14 0.64 2.44 -4.98
N VAL A 15 -0.03 1.29 -5.00
CA VAL A 15 -0.39 0.55 -6.22
C VAL A 15 -1.22 1.39 -7.20
N PHE A 16 -2.09 2.27 -6.67
CA PHE A 16 -2.86 3.19 -7.50
C PHE A 16 -2.10 4.48 -7.86
N SER A 17 -1.01 4.79 -7.17
CA SER A 17 -0.16 5.96 -7.46
C SER A 17 0.73 5.73 -8.69
N GLU A 18 1.14 6.84 -9.31
CA GLU A 18 2.13 6.80 -10.39
C GLU A 18 3.50 6.31 -9.92
N THR A 19 3.83 6.52 -8.65
CA THR A 19 5.07 6.01 -8.04
C THR A 19 5.17 4.51 -8.20
N PHE A 20 4.09 3.74 -8.05
CA PHE A 20 4.14 2.29 -8.26
C PHE A 20 4.35 1.89 -9.72
N LYS A 21 3.84 2.65 -10.68
CA LYS A 21 4.09 2.39 -12.10
C LYS A 21 5.55 2.61 -12.47
N GLU A 22 6.15 3.69 -11.96
CA GLU A 22 7.58 4.00 -12.13
C GLU A 22 8.45 2.95 -11.44
N VAL A 23 8.12 2.64 -10.19
CA VAL A 23 8.83 1.67 -9.37
C VAL A 23 8.70 0.28 -9.97
N GLY A 24 7.53 -0.14 -10.39
CA GLY A 24 7.31 -1.42 -11.04
C GLY A 24 7.97 -1.54 -12.43
N LYS A 25 8.17 -0.42 -13.14
CA LYS A 25 9.02 -0.39 -14.35
C LYS A 25 10.49 -0.68 -14.04
N THR A 26 11.00 -0.14 -12.93
CA THR A 26 12.40 -0.30 -12.49
C THR A 26 12.65 -1.63 -11.77
N LEU A 27 11.72 -2.05 -10.90
CA LEU A 27 11.78 -3.26 -10.07
C LEU A 27 11.38 -4.52 -10.85
N GLY A 28 10.66 -4.35 -11.96
CA GLY A 28 10.33 -5.42 -12.90
C GLY A 28 8.87 -5.89 -12.82
N LYS A 29 8.51 -6.73 -13.80
CA LYS A 29 7.12 -7.17 -14.04
C LYS A 29 6.47 -7.86 -12.84
N GLY A 30 7.23 -8.58 -12.02
CA GLY A 30 6.70 -9.29 -10.84
C GLY A 30 6.01 -8.36 -9.84
N THR A 31 6.58 -7.18 -9.60
CA THR A 31 5.99 -6.16 -8.74
C THR A 31 4.75 -5.56 -9.39
N LEU A 32 4.81 -5.18 -10.68
CA LEU A 32 3.63 -4.67 -11.39
C LEU A 32 2.48 -5.68 -11.46
N GLU A 33 2.78 -6.96 -11.65
CA GLU A 33 1.79 -8.03 -11.73
C GLU A 33 1.09 -8.25 -10.38
N THR A 34 1.84 -8.30 -9.28
CA THR A 34 1.26 -8.42 -7.94
C THR A 34 0.45 -7.19 -7.56
N GLY A 35 0.93 -5.98 -7.86
CA GLY A 35 0.14 -4.77 -7.63
C GLY A 35 -1.08 -4.67 -8.52
N GLY A 36 -0.97 -5.05 -9.80
CA GLY A 36 -2.10 -5.12 -10.72
C GLY A 36 -3.17 -6.10 -10.25
N LYS A 37 -2.78 -7.24 -9.66
CA LYS A 37 -3.72 -8.17 -9.01
C LYS A 37 -4.43 -7.54 -7.82
N LEU A 38 -3.70 -6.87 -6.93
CA LEU A 38 -4.30 -6.15 -5.80
C LEU A 38 -5.29 -5.07 -6.27
N ALA A 39 -4.89 -4.26 -7.25
CA ALA A 39 -5.75 -3.23 -7.85
C ALA A 39 -7.02 -3.85 -8.46
N THR A 40 -6.88 -4.97 -9.16
CA THR A 40 -8.01 -5.69 -9.78
C THR A 40 -8.95 -6.26 -8.72
N LEU A 41 -8.43 -6.85 -7.65
CA LEU A 41 -9.23 -7.35 -6.53
C LEU A 41 -10.00 -6.23 -5.84
N LEU A 42 -9.35 -5.09 -5.60
CA LEU A 42 -9.99 -3.89 -5.06
C LEU A 42 -11.06 -3.36 -6.01
N TRP A 43 -10.80 -3.27 -7.31
CA TRP A 43 -11.80 -2.88 -8.30
C TRP A 43 -13.00 -3.83 -8.35
N LYS A 44 -12.78 -5.13 -8.15
CA LYS A 44 -13.83 -6.16 -8.19
C LYS A 44 -14.69 -6.16 -6.93
N LYS A 45 -14.09 -6.01 -5.74
CA LYS A 45 -14.81 -6.05 -4.46
C LYS A 45 -15.34 -4.69 -4.03
N ARG A 46 -14.56 -3.62 -4.24
CA ARG A 46 -14.85 -2.24 -3.85
C ARG A 46 -14.35 -1.24 -4.92
N PRO A 47 -15.09 -1.12 -6.04
CA PRO A 47 -14.76 -0.14 -7.08
C PRO A 47 -14.81 1.31 -6.57
N GLY A 48 -15.62 1.60 -5.54
CA GLY A 48 -15.67 2.91 -4.88
C GLY A 48 -14.34 3.25 -4.19
N ALA A 49 -13.85 2.37 -3.31
CA ALA A 49 -12.56 2.56 -2.64
C ALA A 49 -11.39 2.61 -3.64
N ALA A 50 -11.37 1.76 -4.67
CA ALA A 50 -10.34 1.79 -5.70
C ALA A 50 -10.29 3.14 -6.43
N LYS A 51 -11.46 3.72 -6.76
CA LYS A 51 -11.56 5.01 -7.43
C LYS A 51 -11.11 6.17 -6.53
N ALA A 52 -11.49 6.14 -5.26
CA ALA A 52 -11.08 7.13 -4.27
C ALA A 52 -9.56 7.05 -4.00
N LEU A 53 -8.98 5.85 -3.87
CA LEU A 53 -7.53 5.66 -3.74
C LEU A 53 -6.76 6.16 -4.96
N GLN A 54 -7.30 5.94 -6.17
CA GLN A 54 -6.71 6.45 -7.40
C GLN A 54 -6.80 7.99 -7.50
N ALA A 55 -7.90 8.57 -7.01
CA ALA A 55 -8.05 10.02 -6.92
C ALA A 55 -7.14 10.66 -5.86
N GLY A 56 -6.63 9.85 -4.92
CA GLY A 56 -5.71 10.27 -3.88
C GLY A 56 -6.36 11.23 -2.87
N GLU A 57 -5.53 11.95 -2.10
CA GLU A 57 -5.96 12.89 -1.05
C GLU A 57 -6.89 14.01 -1.55
N ALA A 58 -7.01 14.20 -2.87
CA ALA A 58 -7.95 15.14 -3.49
C ALA A 58 -9.42 14.67 -3.40
N ALA A 59 -9.66 13.38 -3.20
CA ALA A 59 -11.01 12.87 -3.00
C ALA A 59 -11.42 12.95 -1.52
N PRO A 60 -12.61 13.49 -1.19
CA PRO A 60 -13.11 13.49 0.19
C PRO A 60 -13.31 12.06 0.72
N GLU A 61 -13.58 11.12 -0.19
CA GLU A 61 -13.77 9.69 0.06
C GLU A 61 -12.45 8.95 0.27
N TYR A 62 -11.28 9.60 0.09
CA TYR A 62 -9.97 8.95 0.19
C TYR A 62 -9.71 8.36 1.58
N LYS A 63 -10.11 9.08 2.64
CA LYS A 63 -10.01 8.59 4.02
C LYS A 63 -10.92 7.37 4.25
N ASP A 64 -12.13 7.41 3.71
CA ASP A 64 -13.08 6.31 3.82
C ASP A 64 -12.58 5.08 3.07
N ALA A 65 -12.01 5.28 1.88
CA ALA A 65 -11.39 4.23 1.10
C ALA A 65 -10.18 3.60 1.79
N ILE A 66 -9.36 4.39 2.50
CA ILE A 66 -8.28 3.88 3.34
C ILE A 66 -8.85 2.95 4.41
N VAL A 67 -9.84 3.41 5.20
CA VAL A 67 -10.48 2.60 6.26
C VAL A 67 -11.12 1.33 5.69
N GLU A 68 -11.72 1.43 4.51
CA GLU A 68 -12.38 0.32 3.84
C GLU A 68 -11.36 -0.73 3.37
N VAL A 69 -10.22 -0.30 2.82
CA VAL A 69 -9.12 -1.21 2.47
C VAL A 69 -8.47 -1.82 3.71
N GLU A 70 -8.32 -1.07 4.79
CA GLU A 70 -7.86 -1.61 6.07
C GLU A 70 -8.79 -2.72 6.57
N THR A 71 -10.10 -2.46 6.52
CA THR A 71 -11.12 -3.44 6.91
C THR A 71 -11.06 -4.68 6.02
N LEU A 72 -10.92 -4.49 4.70
CA LEU A 72 -10.77 -5.60 3.75
C LEU A 72 -9.48 -6.40 3.99
N ALA A 73 -8.37 -5.75 4.30
CA ALA A 73 -7.11 -6.45 4.57
C ALA A 73 -7.17 -7.31 5.84
N VAL A 74 -8.07 -7.00 6.78
CA VAL A 74 -8.30 -7.80 8.00
C VAL A 74 -9.37 -8.87 7.79
N ASN A 75 -10.41 -8.58 7.00
CA ASN A 75 -11.54 -9.49 6.82
C ASN A 75 -11.44 -10.40 5.58
N ASP A 76 -10.54 -10.10 4.65
CA ASP A 76 -10.45 -10.74 3.35
C ASP A 76 -9.04 -11.28 3.11
N ALA A 77 -8.89 -12.60 3.28
CA ALA A 77 -7.60 -13.27 3.14
C ALA A 77 -6.98 -13.08 1.73
N GLU A 78 -7.78 -13.01 0.67
CA GLU A 78 -7.30 -12.75 -0.70
C GLU A 78 -6.64 -11.36 -0.81
N ILE A 79 -7.26 -10.33 -0.22
CA ILE A 79 -6.68 -8.97 -0.24
C ILE A 79 -5.45 -8.91 0.66
N GLN A 80 -5.49 -9.55 1.83
CA GLN A 80 -4.34 -9.66 2.71
C GLN A 80 -3.14 -10.33 2.00
N GLU A 81 -3.35 -11.46 1.33
CA GLU A 81 -2.32 -12.16 0.58
C GLU A 81 -1.81 -11.34 -0.61
N ALA A 82 -2.71 -10.64 -1.32
CA ALA A 82 -2.31 -9.76 -2.41
C ALA A 82 -1.46 -8.58 -1.93
N ILE A 83 -1.80 -7.97 -0.79
CA ILE A 83 -0.99 -6.92 -0.15
C ILE A 83 0.37 -7.50 0.27
N ALA A 84 0.38 -8.65 0.94
CA ALA A 84 1.61 -9.30 1.38
C ALA A 84 2.52 -9.62 0.18
N ALA A 85 1.96 -10.09 -0.94
CA ALA A 85 2.71 -10.35 -2.16
C ALA A 85 3.33 -9.08 -2.76
N VAL A 86 2.59 -7.96 -2.78
CA VAL A 86 3.12 -6.66 -3.22
C VAL A 86 4.23 -6.19 -2.27
N VAL A 87 4.01 -6.29 -0.96
CA VAL A 87 5.02 -5.94 0.05
C VAL A 87 6.26 -6.78 -0.14
N GLN A 88 6.15 -8.09 -0.33
CA GLN A 88 7.30 -8.96 -0.55
C GLN A 88 8.03 -8.65 -1.86
N ALA A 89 7.30 -8.38 -2.94
CA ALA A 89 7.90 -7.98 -4.22
C ALA A 89 8.66 -6.65 -4.10
N LEU A 90 8.13 -5.70 -3.33
CA LEU A 90 8.81 -4.44 -3.03
C LEU A 90 9.99 -4.65 -2.06
N GLN A 91 9.84 -5.49 -1.03
CA GLN A 91 10.90 -5.75 -0.06
C GLN A 91 12.07 -6.56 -0.63
N ALA A 92 11.82 -7.33 -1.69
CA ALA A 92 12.86 -8.04 -2.43
C ALA A 92 13.94 -7.11 -3.00
N GLN A 93 13.69 -5.79 -3.08
CA GLN A 93 14.65 -4.80 -3.52
C GLN A 93 14.79 -3.64 -2.52
N PRO A 94 16.00 -3.12 -2.30
CA PRO A 94 16.24 -2.06 -1.32
C PRO A 94 15.46 -0.77 -1.63
N GLN A 95 15.24 -0.45 -2.90
CA GLN A 95 14.40 0.69 -3.29
C GLN A 95 12.93 0.49 -2.90
N GLY A 96 12.38 -0.71 -3.10
CA GLY A 96 10.99 -0.99 -2.74
C GLY A 96 10.76 -0.97 -1.22
N GLN A 97 11.73 -1.41 -0.41
CA GLN A 97 11.68 -1.28 1.05
C GLN A 97 11.54 0.18 1.50
N GLN A 98 12.32 1.09 0.90
CA GLN A 98 12.26 2.53 1.19
C GLN A 98 10.91 3.14 0.84
N ILE A 99 10.32 2.69 -0.28
CA ILE A 99 9.03 3.16 -0.78
C ILE A 99 7.90 2.68 0.14
N VAL A 100 7.89 1.40 0.51
CA VAL A 100 6.92 0.85 1.46
C VAL A 100 7.00 1.61 2.78
N ASN A 101 8.21 1.77 3.34
CA ASN A 101 8.39 2.53 4.58
C ASN A 101 7.92 3.98 4.46
N SER A 102 8.19 4.67 3.34
CA SER A 102 7.73 6.06 3.15
C SER A 102 6.21 6.17 3.09
N PHE A 103 5.54 5.22 2.42
CA PHE A 103 4.08 5.22 2.33
C PHE A 103 3.41 4.78 3.63
N VAL A 104 3.99 3.79 4.34
CA VAL A 104 3.53 3.39 5.68
C VAL A 104 3.66 4.55 6.66
N GLN A 105 4.79 5.28 6.61
CA GLN A 105 4.97 6.50 7.41
C GLN A 105 3.93 7.56 7.06
N LYS A 106 3.67 7.81 5.78
CA LYS A 106 2.61 8.75 5.36
C LYS A 106 1.24 8.33 5.87
N ALA A 107 0.86 7.08 5.69
CA ALA A 107 -0.43 6.56 6.15
C ALA A 107 -0.58 6.69 7.68
N ALA A 108 0.49 6.41 8.42
CA ALA A 108 0.46 6.57 9.88
C ALA A 108 0.48 8.04 10.33
N ASN A 109 1.15 8.93 9.60
CA ASN A 109 1.10 10.37 9.85
C ASN A 109 -0.30 10.95 9.61
N VAL A 110 -1.03 10.43 8.62
CA VAL A 110 -2.43 10.81 8.36
C VAL A 110 -3.34 10.41 9.55
N TYR A 111 -2.98 9.38 10.31
CA TYR A 111 -3.70 8.91 11.50
C TYR A 111 -3.18 9.44 12.85
N ASN A 112 -2.02 10.10 12.89
CA ASN A 112 -1.43 10.70 14.08
C ASN A 112 -1.07 9.70 15.21
N ALA A 113 -0.43 8.57 14.88
CA ALA A 113 0.25 7.71 15.84
C ALA A 113 1.77 7.67 15.56
N PRO A 114 2.66 7.84 16.56
CA PRO A 114 4.10 7.78 16.36
C PRO A 114 4.51 6.36 15.98
N VAL A 115 4.72 6.11 14.68
CA VAL A 115 5.34 4.85 14.26
C VAL A 115 6.80 4.94 14.70
N THR A 116 7.09 4.27 15.80
CA THR A 116 8.47 3.98 16.18
C THR A 116 8.95 2.92 15.20
N ILE A 117 9.42 3.34 14.03
CA ILE A 117 10.25 2.49 13.19
C ILE A 117 11.57 2.43 13.96
N GLU A 118 11.83 1.28 14.57
CA GLU A 118 13.17 0.97 15.09
C GLU A 118 14.14 1.25 13.95
N LYS A 119 14.98 2.28 14.15
CA LYS A 119 16.03 2.68 13.21
C LYS A 119 16.72 1.41 12.72
N GLN A 120 16.51 1.03 11.47
CA GLN A 120 17.53 0.24 10.80
C GLN A 120 18.68 1.22 10.54
N ASP A 121 19.65 1.18 11.46
CA ASP A 121 20.97 1.77 11.34
C ASP A 121 21.58 1.36 9.98
N ILE A 122 21.36 2.20 8.98
CA ILE A 122 22.20 2.25 7.78
C ILE A 122 23.48 2.97 8.18
N ASN A 123 24.44 2.18 8.68
CA ASN A 123 25.83 2.62 8.82
C ASN A 123 26.39 2.95 7.44
N PHE A 124 26.82 4.20 7.27
CA PHE A 124 27.62 4.67 6.13
C PHE A 124 29.10 4.32 6.33
#